data_AF-A0A2G7GFG5-F1
#
_entry.id   AF-A0A2G7GFG5-F1
#
_cell.length_a   1.000
_cell.length_b   1.000
_cell.length_c   1.000
_cell.angle_alpha   90.00
_cell.angle_beta   90.00
_cell.angle_gamma   90.00
#
_symmetry.space_group_name_H-M   'P 1'
#
loop_
_entity.id
_entity.type
_entity.pdbx_description
1 polymer ?
#
loop_
_entity_poly.entity_id
_entity_poly.type
_entity_poly.pdbx_seq_one_letter_code
_entity_poly.pdbx_strand_id
1 'polypeptide(L)'
;MNLQKLKVTVYEIAAVSTIKQLKTKYEALKSLDMRRKSSWEQTIEIVQQHQKEFTSWLENPPDEYKELFAEIDRVAKDHDNELAILKQKKQAMMSIADDLEALANEIYEEGDRLKYEARQSQQADWN
;
A
#
# COMPACT_ATOMS: atom_id res chain seq x y z
N MET A 1 -22.48 -40.32 3.92
CA MET A 1 -21.73 -39.75 2.77
C MET A 1 -20.69 -40.74 2.28
N ASN A 2 -20.40 -40.84 0.97
CA ASN A 2 -19.33 -41.71 0.47
C ASN A 2 -17.95 -41.03 0.61
N LEU A 3 -16.86 -41.79 0.52
CA LEU A 3 -15.50 -41.30 0.77
C LEU A 3 -15.08 -40.16 -0.17
N GLN A 4 -15.45 -40.25 -1.45
CA GLN A 4 -15.08 -39.21 -2.43
C GLN A 4 -15.78 -37.89 -2.14
N LYS A 5 -17.08 -37.93 -1.78
CA LYS A 5 -17.81 -36.73 -1.36
C LYS A 5 -17.18 -36.10 -0.11
N LEU A 6 -16.80 -36.91 0.89
CA LEU A 6 -16.11 -36.41 2.09
C LEU A 6 -14.81 -35.67 1.75
N LYS A 7 -14.00 -36.22 0.85
CA LYS A 7 -12.75 -35.59 0.39
C LYS A 7 -13.01 -34.24 -0.28
N VAL A 8 -13.93 -34.22 -1.25
CA VAL A 8 -14.29 -33.01 -2.00
C VAL A 8 -14.78 -31.92 -1.04
N THR A 9 -15.71 -32.24 -0.14
CA THR A 9 -16.23 -31.28 0.83
C THR A 9 -15.14 -30.75 1.77
N VAL A 10 -14.25 -31.60 2.28
CA VAL A 10 -13.13 -31.15 3.12
C VAL A 10 -12.22 -30.18 2.36
N TYR A 11 -11.88 -30.52 1.12
CA TYR A 11 -11.02 -29.69 0.28
C TYR A 11 -11.65 -28.34 -0.06
N GLU A 12 -12.95 -28.32 -0.32
CA GLU A 12 -13.73 -27.09 -0.55
C GLU A 12 -13.73 -26.21 0.71
N ILE A 13 -14.11 -26.73 1.88
CA ILE A 13 -14.19 -25.93 3.12
C ILE A 13 -12.79 -25.45 3.53
N ALA A 14 -11.78 -26.33 3.43
CA ALA A 14 -10.43 -25.98 3.81
C ALA A 14 -9.71 -25.09 2.77
N ALA A 15 -10.27 -24.91 1.57
CA ALA A 15 -9.62 -24.26 0.43
C ALA A 15 -8.23 -24.85 0.11
N VAL A 16 -8.15 -26.18 0.06
CA VAL A 16 -6.91 -26.93 -0.27
C VAL A 16 -7.20 -28.00 -1.31
N SER A 17 -6.19 -28.44 -2.05
CA SER A 17 -6.34 -29.47 -3.09
C SER A 17 -5.69 -30.81 -2.73
N THR A 18 -4.92 -30.86 -1.64
CA THR A 18 -4.14 -32.05 -1.26
C THR A 18 -4.19 -32.34 0.24
N ILE A 19 -4.04 -33.62 0.61
CA ILE A 19 -3.90 -34.06 2.01
C ILE A 19 -2.69 -33.39 2.68
N LYS A 20 -1.60 -33.17 1.94
CA LYS A 20 -0.41 -32.51 2.47
C LYS A 20 -0.72 -31.09 2.93
N GLN A 21 -1.34 -30.28 2.06
CA GLN A 21 -1.76 -28.91 2.41
C GLN A 21 -2.74 -28.91 3.57
N LEU A 22 -3.70 -29.84 3.57
CA LEU A 22 -4.68 -29.99 4.64
C LEU A 22 -4.01 -30.25 6.00
N LYS A 23 -3.07 -31.19 6.07
CA LYS A 23 -2.33 -31.51 7.31
C LYS A 23 -1.31 -30.45 7.72
N THR A 24 -0.85 -29.63 6.78
CA THR A 24 -0.02 -28.45 7.07
C THR A 24 -0.86 -27.32 7.67
N LYS A 25 -2.08 -27.11 7.15
CA LYS A 25 -2.99 -26.06 7.62
C LYS A 25 -3.60 -26.38 8.99
N TYR A 26 -3.93 -27.65 9.24
CA TYR A 26 -4.53 -28.09 10.50
C TYR A 26 -3.66 -29.14 11.17
N GLU A 27 -2.92 -28.71 12.19
CA GLU A 27 -1.98 -29.56 12.94
C GLU A 27 -2.67 -30.80 13.54
N ALA A 28 -3.91 -30.62 14.03
CA ALA A 28 -4.73 -31.69 14.61
C ALA A 28 -4.99 -32.86 13.65
N LEU A 29 -4.85 -32.66 12.33
CA LEU A 29 -5.06 -33.70 11.32
C LEU A 29 -3.81 -34.54 11.06
N LYS A 30 -2.63 -34.17 11.58
CA LYS A 30 -1.38 -34.87 11.26
C LYS A 30 -1.40 -36.34 11.68
N SER A 31 -1.99 -36.65 12.83
CA SER A 31 -2.12 -38.00 13.39
C SER A 31 -3.17 -38.87 12.69
N LEU A 32 -4.08 -38.29 11.90
CA LEU A 32 -5.18 -39.02 11.27
C LEU A 32 -4.73 -39.85 10.06
N ASP A 33 -5.23 -41.08 9.95
CA ASP A 33 -5.04 -41.93 8.77
C ASP A 33 -6.11 -41.61 7.71
N MET A 34 -5.74 -40.80 6.72
CA MET A 34 -6.63 -40.33 5.65
C MET A 34 -6.99 -41.40 4.60
N ARG A 35 -6.65 -42.67 4.84
CA ARG A 35 -7.20 -43.81 4.09
C ARG A 35 -8.56 -44.25 4.65
N ARG A 36 -8.87 -43.91 5.91
CA ARG A 36 -10.09 -44.34 6.60
C ARG A 36 -11.20 -43.29 6.47
N LYS A 37 -12.43 -43.75 6.23
CA LYS A 37 -13.62 -42.89 6.13
C LYS A 37 -13.85 -42.09 7.41
N SER A 38 -13.70 -42.71 8.58
CA SER A 38 -13.87 -42.07 9.89
C SER A 38 -12.94 -40.88 10.08
N SER A 39 -11.70 -40.97 9.60
CA SER A 39 -10.74 -39.85 9.65
C SER A 39 -11.21 -38.65 8.84
N TRP A 40 -11.86 -38.88 7.68
CA TRP A 40 -12.42 -37.80 6.87
C TRP A 40 -13.65 -37.16 7.51
N GLU A 41 -14.48 -37.95 8.20
CA GLU A 41 -15.61 -37.43 8.98
C GLU A 41 -15.12 -36.53 10.12
N GLN A 42 -14.14 -36.99 10.90
CA GLN A 42 -13.50 -36.19 11.94
C GLN A 42 -12.81 -34.92 11.38
N THR A 43 -12.24 -35.03 10.19
CA THR A 43 -11.61 -33.88 9.52
C THR A 43 -12.64 -32.80 9.18
N ILE A 44 -13.85 -33.17 8.73
CA ILE A 44 -14.92 -32.20 8.45
C ILE A 44 -15.25 -31.41 9.72
N GLU A 45 -15.42 -32.09 10.85
CA GLU A 45 -15.76 -31.45 12.12
C GLU A 45 -14.67 -30.45 12.54
N ILE A 46 -13.40 -30.86 12.48
CA ILE A 46 -12.25 -30.00 12.81
C ILE A 46 -12.20 -28.78 11.90
N VAL A 47 -12.31 -28.97 10.58
CA VAL A 47 -12.24 -27.87 9.60
C VAL A 47 -13.42 -26.92 9.76
N GLN A 48 -14.64 -27.43 9.98
CA GLN A 48 -15.82 -26.61 10.23
C GLN A 48 -15.72 -25.81 11.52
N GLN A 49 -15.17 -26.41 12.58
CA GLN A 49 -14.97 -25.72 13.85
C GLN A 49 -13.97 -24.57 13.69
N HIS A 50 -12.83 -24.81 13.05
CA HIS A 50 -11.87 -23.75 12.74
C HIS A 50 -12.48 -22.64 11.87
N GLN A 51 -13.32 -22.98 10.89
CA GLN A 51 -13.99 -21.98 10.06
C GLN A 51 -14.90 -21.08 10.90
N LYS A 52 -15.66 -21.67 11.84
CA LYS A 52 -16.52 -20.91 12.76
C LYS A 52 -15.72 -20.00 13.68
N GLU A 53 -14.65 -20.52 14.27
CA GLU A 53 -13.75 -19.74 15.13
C GLU A 53 -13.14 -18.57 14.37
N PHE A 54 -12.70 -18.81 13.13
CA PHE A 54 -12.17 -17.76 12.26
C PHE A 54 -13.21 -16.71 11.89
N THR A 55 -14.43 -17.12 11.55
CA THR A 55 -15.53 -16.17 11.29
C THR A 55 -15.86 -15.34 12.53
N SER A 56 -15.93 -15.98 13.71
CA SER A 56 -16.15 -15.27 14.96
C SER A 56 -15.01 -14.27 15.28
N TRP A 57 -13.77 -14.64 14.98
CA TRP A 57 -12.62 -13.76 15.12
C TRP A 57 -12.68 -12.58 14.13
N LEU A 58 -13.16 -12.78 12.91
CA LEU A 58 -13.33 -11.68 11.93
C LEU A 58 -14.42 -10.70 12.35
N GLU A 59 -15.52 -11.19 12.93
CA GLU A 59 -16.62 -10.36 13.42
C GLU A 59 -16.21 -9.54 14.64
N ASN A 60 -15.39 -10.11 15.53
CA ASN A 60 -14.90 -9.45 16.72
C ASN A 60 -13.46 -9.85 17.02
N PRO A 61 -12.47 -9.25 16.35
CA PRO A 61 -11.08 -9.56 16.60
C PRO A 61 -10.67 -9.10 18.00
N PRO A 62 -9.64 -9.71 18.62
CA PRO A 62 -9.06 -9.21 19.85
C PRO A 62 -8.67 -7.74 19.73
N ASP A 63 -8.79 -7.00 20.84
CA ASP A 63 -8.61 -5.55 20.82
C ASP A 63 -7.20 -5.13 20.36
N GLU A 64 -6.18 -5.93 20.68
CA GLU A 64 -4.80 -5.74 20.17
C GLU A 64 -4.75 -5.63 18.64
N TYR A 65 -5.52 -6.45 17.92
CA TYR A 65 -5.57 -6.38 16.45
C TYR A 65 -6.37 -5.18 15.96
N LYS A 66 -7.46 -4.80 16.66
CA LYS A 66 -8.22 -3.60 16.32
C LYS A 66 -7.35 -2.35 16.44
N GLU A 67 -6.57 -2.25 17.51
CA GLU A 67 -5.62 -1.16 17.73
C GLU A 67 -4.55 -1.12 16.65
N LEU A 68 -3.96 -2.27 16.30
CA LEU A 68 -2.98 -2.35 15.21
C LEU A 68 -3.56 -1.89 13.86
N PHE A 69 -4.77 -2.31 13.50
CA PHE A 69 -5.40 -1.86 12.25
C PHE A 69 -5.74 -0.37 12.28
N ALA A 70 -6.25 0.15 13.40
CA ALA A 70 -6.51 1.58 13.56
C ALA A 70 -5.22 2.42 13.44
N GLU A 71 -4.12 1.92 13.99
CA GLU A 71 -2.82 2.59 13.88
C GLU A 71 -2.28 2.55 12.44
N ILE A 72 -2.43 1.42 11.73
CA ILE A 72 -2.09 1.31 10.30
C ILE A 72 -2.87 2.35 9.49
N ASP A 73 -4.18 2.44 9.69
CA ASP A 73 -5.04 3.39 8.99
C ASP A 73 -4.63 4.84 9.29
N ARG A 74 -4.31 5.14 10.56
CA ARG A 74 -3.83 6.45 10.99
C ARG A 74 -2.52 6.82 10.30
N VAL A 75 -1.53 5.94 10.35
CA VAL A 75 -0.21 6.18 9.76
C VAL A 75 -0.30 6.31 8.25
N ALA A 76 -1.10 5.48 7.58
CA ALA A 76 -1.31 5.58 6.14
C ALA A 76 -1.91 6.95 5.75
N LYS A 77 -2.93 7.41 6.49
CA LYS A 77 -3.54 8.71 6.27
C LYS A 77 -2.57 9.87 6.53
N ASP A 78 -1.79 9.79 7.60
CA ASP A 78 -0.78 10.81 7.92
C ASP A 78 0.27 10.88 6.79
N HIS A 79 0.72 9.73 6.28
CA HIS A 79 1.65 9.66 5.16
C HIS A 79 1.08 10.26 3.86
N ASP A 80 -0.18 9.97 3.53
CA ASP A 80 -0.84 10.56 2.35
C ASP A 80 -0.94 12.09 2.45
N ASN A 81 -1.20 12.61 3.65
CA ASN A 81 -1.23 14.06 3.91
C ASN A 81 0.16 14.69 3.71
N GLU A 82 1.21 14.08 4.25
CA GLU A 82 2.59 14.54 4.08
C GLU A 82 3.00 14.54 2.60
N LEU A 83 2.62 13.50 1.85
CA LEU A 83 2.87 13.41 0.41
C LEU A 83 2.16 14.52 -0.37
N ALA A 84 0.93 14.87 0.02
CA ALA A 84 0.20 15.98 -0.58
C ALA A 84 0.89 17.32 -0.32
N ILE A 85 1.34 17.56 0.92
CA ILE A 85 2.10 18.78 1.29
C ILE A 85 3.41 18.85 0.50
N LEU A 86 4.13 17.74 0.35
CA LEU A 86 5.37 17.68 -0.40
C LEU A 86 5.16 18.04 -1.88
N LYS A 87 4.08 17.53 -2.50
CA LYS A 87 3.72 17.88 -3.88
C LYS A 87 3.44 19.38 -4.03
N GLN A 88 2.71 19.98 -3.09
CA GLN A 88 2.45 21.42 -3.08
C GLN A 88 3.76 22.22 -2.95
N LYS A 89 4.63 21.84 -2.01
CA LYS A 89 5.94 22.49 -1.83
C LYS A 89 6.81 22.38 -3.08
N LYS A 90 6.79 21.24 -3.76
CA LYS A 90 7.50 21.05 -5.03
C LYS A 90 6.98 22.00 -6.12
N GLN A 91 5.66 22.12 -6.26
CA GLN A 91 5.05 23.05 -7.23
C GLN A 91 5.43 24.50 -6.93
N ALA A 92 5.37 24.91 -5.66
CA ALA A 92 5.80 26.25 -5.25
C ALA A 92 7.28 26.51 -5.56
N MET A 93 8.15 25.52 -5.32
CA MET A 93 9.57 25.63 -5.62
C MET A 93 9.84 25.78 -7.14
N MET A 94 9.09 25.07 -7.98
CA MET A 94 9.19 25.23 -9.44
C MET A 94 8.77 26.64 -9.87
N SER A 95 7.65 27.15 -9.34
CA SER A 95 7.22 28.53 -9.62
C SER A 95 8.28 29.57 -9.22
N ILE A 96 8.90 29.40 -8.06
CA ILE A 96 9.97 30.30 -7.61
C ILE A 96 11.18 30.22 -8.54
N ALA A 97 11.53 29.03 -9.05
CA ALA A 97 12.62 28.88 -10.00
C ALA A 97 12.32 29.60 -11.32
N ASP A 98 11.10 29.48 -11.84
CA ASP A 98 10.64 30.16 -13.05
C ASP A 98 10.68 31.70 -12.85
N ASP A 99 10.21 32.20 -11.70
CA ASP A 99 10.25 33.63 -11.37
C ASP A 99 11.69 34.17 -11.27
N LEU A 100 12.61 33.39 -10.71
CA LEU A 100 14.03 33.76 -10.63
C LEU A 100 14.70 33.80 -12.01
N GLU A 101 14.34 32.87 -12.91
CA GLU A 101 14.81 32.88 -14.28
C GLU A 101 14.31 34.11 -15.05
N ALA A 102 13.02 34.44 -14.90
CA ALA A 102 12.44 35.66 -15.46
C ALA A 102 13.17 36.92 -14.95
N LEU A 103 13.37 37.04 -13.64
CA LEU A 103 14.08 38.17 -13.04
C LEU A 103 15.53 38.28 -13.53
N ALA A 104 16.23 37.15 -13.70
CA ALA A 104 17.59 37.16 -14.22
C ALA A 104 17.64 37.71 -15.65
N ASN A 105 16.68 37.31 -16.51
CA ASN A 105 16.57 37.81 -17.87
C ASN A 105 16.28 39.31 -17.91
N GLU A 106 15.35 39.80 -17.07
CA GLU A 106 15.06 41.24 -16.95
C GLU A 106 16.31 42.04 -16.56
N ILE A 107 17.11 41.53 -15.61
CA ILE A 107 18.35 42.18 -15.18
C ILE A 107 19.38 42.23 -16.33
N TYR A 108 19.50 41.16 -17.12
CA TYR A 108 20.40 41.15 -18.27
C TYR A 108 19.98 42.15 -19.35
N GLU A 109 18.68 42.18 -19.69
CA GLU A 109 18.13 43.12 -20.67
C GLU A 109 18.31 44.57 -20.23
N GLU A 110 18.02 44.88 -18.96
CA GLU A 110 18.23 46.20 -18.38
C GLU A 110 19.71 46.59 -18.41
N GLY A 111 20.61 45.66 -18.04
CA GLY A 111 22.05 45.89 -18.09
C GLY A 111 22.56 46.20 -19.50
N ASP A 112 22.03 45.52 -20.51
CA ASP A 112 22.39 45.77 -21.91
C ASP A 112 21.79 47.09 -22.42
N ARG A 113 20.57 47.46 -21.99
CA ARG A 113 19.98 48.77 -22.29
C ARG A 113 20.83 49.90 -21.73
N LEU A 114 21.23 49.82 -20.45
CA LEU A 114 22.07 50.84 -19.80
C LEU A 114 23.45 50.97 -20.49
N LYS A 115 24.07 49.85 -20.91
CA LYS A 115 25.31 49.91 -21.69
C LYS A 115 25.11 50.61 -23.04
N TYR A 116 23.99 50.37 -23.71
CA TYR A 116 23.68 51.02 -24.97
C TYR A 116 23.48 52.54 -24.77
N GLU A 117 22.67 52.94 -23.79
CA GLU A 117 22.42 54.35 -23.45
C GLU A 117 23.72 55.08 -23.11
N ALA A 118 24.58 54.49 -22.26
CA ALA A 118 25.87 55.08 -21.90
C ALA A 118 26.78 55.34 -23.11
N ARG A 119 26.80 54.42 -24.10
CA ARG A 119 27.56 54.59 -25.35
C ARG A 119 27.00 55.72 -26.20
N GLN A 120 25.67 55.83 -26.31
CA GLN A 120 25.02 56.90 -27.06
C GLN A 120 25.32 58.26 -26.45
N SER A 121 25.22 58.40 -25.11
CA SER A 121 25.56 59.65 -24.42
C SER A 121 27.01 60.06 -24.63
N GLN A 122 27.96 59.12 -24.49
CA GLN A 122 29.37 59.40 -24.77
C GLN A 122 29.58 59.91 -26.20
N GLN A 123 28.93 59.30 -27.19
CA GLN A 123 29.09 59.68 -28.59
C GLN A 123 28.41 61.03 -28.93
N ALA A 124 27.36 61.41 -28.19
CA ALA A 124 26.73 62.72 -28.30
C ALA A 124 27.60 63.85 -27.72
N ASP A 125 28.36 63.59 -26.65
CA ASP A 125 29.26 64.59 -26.03
C ASP A 125 30.51 64.91 -26.87
N TRP A 126 30.85 64.07 -27.86
CA TRP A 126 32.01 64.26 -28.76
C TRP A 126 31.68 64.98 -30.09
N ASN A 127 30.41 65.31 -30.35
CA ASN A 127 29.96 66.04 -31.55
C ASN A 127 29.52 67.47 -31.20
#